data_AF-A0A1V6INU9-F1
#
_entry.id   AF-A0A1V6INU9-F1
#
_cell.length_a   1.000
_cell.length_b   1.000
_cell.length_c   1.000
_cell.angle_alpha   90.00
_cell.angle_beta   90.00
_cell.angle_gamma   90.00
#
_symmetry.space_group_name_H-M   'P 1'
#
loop_
_entity.id
_entity.type
_entity.pdbx_description
1 polymer ?
#
loop_
_entity_poly.entity_id
_entity_poly.type
_entity_poly.pdbx_seq_one_letter_code
_entity_poly.pdbx_strand_id
1 'polypeptide(L)'
;MVSLDDAVTAKIKYHGEHFEILVDPQKAQEFKGGNENDDFLAVNFIFKDANKGDKASPDSLKKAFGTDNVAEISKIIIKKGEIQLTTEQRRAMMENKRAQIVSYISRHAINPQTGHPHPPQRVETALEEARVSIDMYKRTEDQIKHIIRSIAPILPIKLENRRIGVKVPAEYVSKTMGLVKTLGTIIKEEWGRDGSWIFIIEIPAGLQDDLFSKLNGATKGNVETKIMEK
;
A
#
# COMPACT_ATOMS: atom_id res chain seq x y z
N MET A 1 -19.00 -2.54 -7.51
CA MET A 1 -19.81 -1.48 -8.14
C MET A 1 -19.64 -0.24 -7.28
N VAL A 2 -19.13 0.85 -7.85
CA VAL A 2 -18.85 2.11 -7.13
C VAL A 2 -20.18 2.87 -6.97
N SER A 3 -20.45 3.40 -5.78
CA SER A 3 -21.62 4.26 -5.58
C SER A 3 -21.46 5.56 -6.36
N LEU A 4 -22.52 6.01 -7.04
CA LEU A 4 -22.52 7.31 -7.73
C LEU A 4 -22.38 8.47 -6.74
N ASP A 5 -22.84 8.30 -5.51
CA ASP A 5 -22.81 9.34 -4.47
C ASP A 5 -21.38 9.61 -3.96
N ASP A 6 -20.51 8.61 -4.02
CA ASP A 6 -19.10 8.71 -3.60
C ASP A 6 -18.15 8.96 -4.78
N ALA A 7 -18.67 8.96 -6.01
CA ALA A 7 -17.88 9.14 -7.21
C ALA A 7 -17.42 10.59 -7.38
N VAL A 8 -16.21 10.77 -7.89
CA VAL A 8 -15.62 12.07 -8.17
C VAL A 8 -15.36 12.24 -9.66
N THR A 9 -15.35 13.48 -10.12
CA THR A 9 -15.05 13.82 -11.51
C THR A 9 -13.55 13.86 -11.73
N ALA A 10 -13.05 13.07 -12.68
CA ALA A 10 -11.72 13.26 -13.26
C ALA A 10 -11.86 13.93 -14.63
N LYS A 11 -11.08 14.99 -14.86
CA LYS A 11 -11.18 15.83 -16.07
C LYS A 11 -9.86 15.99 -16.79
N ILE A 12 -9.93 16.11 -18.11
CA ILE A 12 -8.79 16.49 -18.95
C ILE A 12 -9.24 17.54 -19.97
N LYS A 13 -8.35 18.48 -20.28
CA LYS A 13 -8.47 19.34 -21.45
C LYS A 13 -7.60 18.78 -22.56
N TYR A 14 -8.21 18.39 -23.68
CA TYR A 14 -7.50 17.76 -24.79
C TYR A 14 -8.00 18.31 -26.12
N HIS A 15 -7.08 18.78 -26.98
CA HIS A 15 -7.41 19.44 -28.25
C HIS A 15 -8.46 20.58 -28.17
N GLY A 16 -8.50 21.30 -27.05
CA GLY A 16 -9.44 22.41 -26.83
C GLY A 16 -10.83 22.00 -26.33
N GLU A 17 -11.13 20.69 -26.27
CA GLU A 17 -12.34 20.15 -25.65
C GLU A 17 -12.07 19.64 -24.22
N HIS A 18 -13.14 19.55 -23.44
CA HIS A 18 -13.12 19.01 -22.07
C HIS A 18 -13.76 17.63 -22.08
N PHE A 19 -13.11 16.70 -21.37
CA PHE A 19 -13.62 15.34 -21.17
C PHE A 19 -13.57 15.00 -19.70
N GLU A 20 -14.63 14.38 -19.21
CA GLU A 20 -14.87 14.05 -17.82
C GLU A 20 -15.31 12.59 -17.67
N ILE A 21 -14.91 11.97 -16.57
CA ILE A 21 -15.35 10.64 -16.16
C ILE A 21 -15.68 10.65 -14.67
N LEU A 22 -16.63 9.82 -14.27
CA LEU A 22 -16.97 9.60 -12.86
C LEU A 22 -16.24 8.35 -12.37
N VAL A 23 -15.47 8.51 -11.29
CA VAL A 23 -14.57 7.48 -10.79
C VAL A 23 -14.64 7.33 -9.28
N ASP A 24 -14.33 6.13 -8.79
CA ASP A 24 -13.96 5.95 -7.40
C ASP A 24 -12.66 6.70 -7.13
N PRO A 25 -12.62 7.64 -6.18
CA PRO A 25 -11.45 8.46 -5.96
C PRO A 25 -10.23 7.66 -5.50
N GLN A 26 -10.42 6.64 -4.65
CA GLN A 26 -9.34 5.83 -4.12
C GLN A 26 -8.75 4.96 -5.22
N LYS A 27 -9.60 4.24 -5.98
CA LYS A 27 -9.12 3.39 -7.08
C LYS A 27 -8.48 4.20 -8.20
N ALA A 28 -9.04 5.36 -8.54
CA ALA A 28 -8.45 6.26 -9.54
C ALA A 28 -7.07 6.76 -9.10
N GLN A 29 -6.90 7.05 -7.82
CA GLN A 29 -5.63 7.45 -7.25
C GLN A 29 -4.60 6.30 -7.25
N GLU A 30 -5.01 5.09 -6.89
CA GLU A 30 -4.16 3.90 -6.97
C GLU A 30 -3.70 3.64 -8.40
N PHE A 31 -4.61 3.73 -9.38
CA PHE A 31 -4.27 3.61 -10.80
C PHE A 31 -3.29 4.69 -11.26
N LYS A 32 -3.51 5.94 -10.83
CA LYS A 32 -2.59 7.06 -11.11
C LYS A 32 -1.21 6.84 -10.48
N GLY A 33 -1.16 6.19 -9.33
CA GLY A 33 0.05 5.80 -8.62
C GLY A 33 0.79 4.60 -9.21
N GLY A 34 0.27 3.99 -10.29
CA GLY A 34 0.92 2.87 -10.99
C GLY A 34 0.35 1.49 -10.63
N ASN A 35 -0.78 1.41 -9.93
CA ASN A 35 -1.56 0.17 -9.88
C ASN A 35 -2.17 -0.08 -11.28
N GLU A 36 -2.19 -1.33 -11.73
CA GLU A 36 -2.72 -1.69 -13.06
C GLU A 36 -4.22 -1.98 -13.04
N ASN A 37 -4.85 -2.02 -11.87
CA ASN A 37 -6.29 -2.24 -11.75
C ASN A 37 -7.10 -1.11 -12.38
N ASP A 38 -7.86 -1.43 -13.42
CA ASP A 38 -8.63 -0.48 -14.21
C ASP A 38 -10.13 -0.40 -13.84
N ASP A 39 -10.54 -1.07 -12.76
CA ASP A 39 -11.91 -1.01 -12.20
C ASP A 39 -12.15 0.24 -11.35
N PHE A 40 -11.83 1.43 -11.86
CA PHE A 40 -12.04 2.71 -11.16
C PHE A 40 -13.26 3.50 -11.66
N LEU A 41 -13.87 3.11 -12.78
CA LEU A 41 -15.04 3.81 -13.33
C LEU A 41 -16.30 3.52 -12.53
N ALA A 42 -17.03 4.56 -12.13
CA ALA A 42 -18.37 4.41 -11.58
C ALA A 42 -19.41 4.12 -12.68
N VAL A 43 -19.22 4.73 -13.85
CA VAL A 43 -20.02 4.50 -15.05
C VAL A 43 -19.12 4.42 -16.27
N ASN A 44 -19.47 3.54 -17.21
CA ASN A 44 -18.68 3.30 -18.42
C ASN A 44 -19.04 4.31 -19.54
N PHE A 45 -18.96 5.62 -19.24
CA PHE A 45 -19.22 6.70 -20.18
C PHE A 45 -18.19 7.83 -20.01
N ILE A 46 -17.92 8.55 -21.10
CA ILE A 46 -17.15 9.79 -21.10
C ILE A 46 -18.10 10.95 -21.35
N PHE A 47 -17.99 11.96 -20.50
CA PHE A 47 -18.82 13.15 -20.52
C PHE A 47 -18.03 14.34 -21.05
N LYS A 48 -18.73 15.32 -21.62
CA LYS A 48 -18.24 16.69 -21.76
C LYS A 48 -18.47 17.49 -20.48
N ASP A 49 -19.55 17.18 -19.78
CA ASP A 49 -19.92 17.72 -18.47
C ASP A 49 -20.69 16.64 -17.69
N ALA A 50 -20.04 16.02 -16.71
CA ALA A 50 -20.60 14.91 -15.94
C ALA A 50 -21.78 15.36 -15.05
N ASN A 51 -21.76 16.60 -14.56
CA ASN A 51 -22.81 17.16 -13.71
C ASN A 51 -24.11 17.37 -14.49
N LYS A 52 -24.02 17.66 -15.79
CA LYS A 52 -25.18 17.80 -16.69
C LYS A 52 -25.56 16.50 -17.40
N GLY A 53 -24.78 15.44 -17.24
CA GLY A 53 -24.97 14.18 -17.97
C GLY A 53 -24.71 14.29 -19.48
N ASP A 54 -23.97 15.30 -19.92
CA ASP A 54 -23.69 15.53 -21.34
C ASP A 54 -22.59 14.58 -21.82
N LYS A 55 -22.94 13.60 -22.67
CA LYS A 55 -22.03 12.55 -23.13
C LYS A 55 -21.22 13.01 -24.34
N ALA A 56 -19.93 12.69 -24.36
CA ALA A 56 -19.10 12.92 -25.53
C ALA A 56 -19.55 12.02 -26.69
N SER A 57 -19.66 12.58 -27.90
CA SER A 57 -19.99 11.80 -29.09
C SER A 57 -18.79 10.93 -29.53
N PRO A 58 -19.03 9.75 -30.14
CA PRO A 58 -17.95 8.90 -30.65
C PRO A 58 -17.00 9.63 -31.62
N ASP A 59 -17.53 10.54 -32.44
CA ASP A 59 -16.72 11.33 -33.37
C ASP A 59 -15.80 12.33 -32.65
N SER A 60 -16.29 12.97 -31.58
CA SER A 60 -15.47 13.85 -30.73
C SER A 60 -14.37 13.05 -30.03
N LEU A 61 -14.69 11.86 -29.51
CA LEU A 61 -13.72 10.95 -28.90
C LEU A 61 -12.65 10.49 -29.89
N LYS A 62 -13.03 10.04 -31.08
CA LYS A 62 -12.08 9.63 -32.13
C LYS A 62 -11.20 10.78 -32.59
N LYS A 63 -11.76 11.98 -32.75
CA LYS A 63 -11.00 13.17 -33.13
C LYS A 63 -10.00 13.59 -32.06
N ALA A 64 -10.38 13.48 -30.77
CA ALA A 64 -9.52 13.85 -29.66
C ALA A 64 -8.49 12.77 -29.33
N PHE A 65 -8.90 11.52 -29.15
CA PHE A 65 -8.06 10.44 -28.61
C PHE A 65 -7.62 9.41 -29.65
N GLY A 66 -8.13 9.48 -30.88
CA GLY A 66 -7.88 8.47 -31.93
C GLY A 66 -8.71 7.18 -31.77
N THR A 67 -9.56 7.10 -30.75
CA THR A 67 -10.37 5.93 -30.40
C THR A 67 -11.69 6.39 -29.74
N ASP A 68 -12.73 5.57 -29.77
CA ASP A 68 -13.96 5.72 -28.99
C ASP A 68 -14.05 4.70 -27.83
N ASN A 69 -12.98 3.94 -27.60
CA ASN A 69 -12.90 2.98 -26.51
C ASN A 69 -12.85 3.69 -25.15
N VAL A 70 -13.95 3.63 -24.41
CA VAL A 70 -14.10 4.27 -23.10
C VAL A 70 -13.02 3.84 -22.11
N ALA A 71 -12.65 2.56 -22.08
CA ALA A 71 -11.67 2.05 -21.13
C ALA A 71 -10.27 2.64 -21.38
N GLU A 72 -9.84 2.70 -22.64
CA GLU A 72 -8.55 3.28 -23.03
C GLU A 72 -8.49 4.78 -22.74
N ILE A 73 -9.54 5.51 -23.10
CA ILE A 73 -9.59 6.96 -22.90
C ILE A 73 -9.63 7.27 -21.39
N SER A 74 -10.36 6.50 -20.60
CA SER A 74 -10.43 6.69 -19.14
C SER A 74 -9.05 6.55 -18.49
N LYS A 75 -8.23 5.60 -18.96
CA LYS A 75 -6.83 5.45 -18.50
C LYS A 75 -5.99 6.70 -18.83
N ILE A 76 -6.21 7.30 -20.01
CA ILE A 76 -5.55 8.56 -20.41
C ILE A 76 -5.99 9.70 -19.50
N ILE A 77 -7.30 9.83 -19.24
CA ILE A 77 -7.86 10.88 -18.38
C ILE A 77 -7.28 10.81 -16.97
N ILE A 78 -7.20 9.63 -16.35
CA ILE A 78 -6.61 9.51 -15.00
C ILE A 78 -5.12 9.84 -14.99
N LYS A 79 -4.35 9.34 -15.96
CA LYS A 79 -2.89 9.52 -16.00
C LYS A 79 -2.48 10.96 -16.30
N LYS A 80 -3.17 11.63 -17.24
CA LYS A 80 -2.79 12.97 -17.74
C LYS A 80 -3.69 14.10 -17.21
N GLY A 81 -4.87 13.77 -16.71
CA GLY A 81 -5.84 14.73 -16.20
C GLY A 81 -5.74 14.96 -14.69
N GLU A 82 -6.76 15.63 -14.17
CA GLU A 82 -6.90 16.02 -12.77
C GLU A 82 -8.13 15.35 -12.15
N ILE A 83 -7.96 14.76 -10.96
CA ILE A 83 -9.07 14.22 -10.16
C ILE A 83 -9.58 15.35 -9.26
N GLN A 84 -10.83 15.74 -9.42
CA GLN A 84 -11.45 16.80 -8.63
C GLN A 84 -11.93 16.24 -7.30
N LEU A 85 -11.21 16.55 -6.24
CA LEU A 85 -11.57 16.16 -4.87
C LEU A 85 -12.15 17.35 -4.13
N THR A 86 -13.15 17.11 -3.29
CA THR A 86 -13.57 18.10 -2.29
C THR A 86 -12.47 18.29 -1.24
N THR A 87 -12.52 19.38 -0.48
CA THR A 87 -11.57 19.63 0.62
C THR A 87 -11.60 18.51 1.66
N GLU A 88 -12.78 17.98 1.97
CA GLU A 88 -12.97 16.90 2.92
C GLU A 88 -12.40 15.57 2.40
N GLN A 89 -12.71 15.20 1.15
CA GLN A 89 -12.15 14.01 0.51
C GLN A 89 -10.62 14.06 0.43
N ARG A 90 -10.06 15.21 0.05
CA ARG A 90 -8.61 15.41 0.01
C ARG A 90 -7.99 15.24 1.40
N ARG A 91 -8.61 15.79 2.45
CA ARG A 91 -8.13 15.64 3.83
C ARG A 91 -8.16 14.17 4.26
N ALA A 92 -9.29 13.49 4.08
CA ALA A 92 -9.46 12.09 4.45
C ALA A 92 -8.45 11.17 3.73
N MET A 93 -8.22 11.39 2.44
CA MET A 93 -7.22 10.62 1.68
C MET A 93 -5.80 10.88 2.17
N MET A 94 -5.46 12.13 2.48
CA MET A 94 -4.12 12.47 2.97
C MET A 94 -3.87 11.87 4.36
N GLU A 95 -4.89 11.86 5.22
CA GLU A 95 -4.85 11.20 6.54
C GLU A 95 -4.71 9.68 6.40
N ASN A 96 -5.50 9.06 5.54
CA ASN A 96 -5.38 7.62 5.24
C ASN A 96 -3.98 7.28 4.70
N LYS A 97 -3.44 8.10 3.81
CA LYS A 97 -2.09 7.91 3.26
C LYS A 97 -1.01 8.04 4.33
N ARG A 98 -1.14 9.03 5.21
CA ARG A 98 -0.25 9.22 6.35
C ARG A 98 -0.31 8.01 7.28
N ALA A 99 -1.49 7.50 7.62
CA ALA A 99 -1.67 6.31 8.44
C ALA A 99 -1.02 5.06 7.79
N GLN A 100 -1.15 4.89 6.47
CA GLN A 100 -0.48 3.82 5.74
C GLN A 100 1.05 3.93 5.82
N ILE A 101 1.62 5.13 5.66
CA ILE A 101 3.06 5.38 5.78
C ILE A 101 3.54 5.07 7.20
N VAL A 102 2.83 5.55 8.23
CA VAL A 102 3.16 5.31 9.63
C VAL A 102 3.16 3.81 9.93
N SER A 103 2.11 3.11 9.52
CA SER A 103 1.98 1.65 9.68
C SER A 103 3.11 0.91 8.94
N TYR A 104 3.41 1.31 7.70
CA TYR A 104 4.49 0.71 6.92
C TYR A 104 5.83 0.87 7.63
N ILE A 105 6.18 2.09 8.05
CA ILE A 105 7.46 2.38 8.71
C ILE A 105 7.56 1.61 10.02
N SER A 106 6.51 1.60 10.86
CA SER A 106 6.51 0.88 12.13
C SER A 106 6.75 -0.64 11.95
N ARG A 107 6.23 -1.23 10.87
CA ARG A 107 6.43 -2.66 10.56
C ARG A 107 7.79 -2.98 9.94
N HIS A 108 8.35 -2.07 9.14
CA HIS A 108 9.54 -2.36 8.32
C HIS A 108 10.84 -1.71 8.81
N ALA A 109 10.74 -0.75 9.71
CA ALA A 109 11.88 -0.01 10.22
C ALA A 109 12.10 -0.24 11.72
N ILE A 110 13.35 -0.19 12.12
CA ILE A 110 13.78 -0.34 13.51
C ILE A 110 14.65 0.84 13.94
N ASN A 111 14.75 1.02 15.24
CA ASN A 111 15.81 1.81 15.85
C ASN A 111 17.13 1.01 15.74
N PRO A 112 18.17 1.51 15.04
CA PRO A 112 19.44 0.81 14.93
C PRO A 112 20.20 0.68 16.26
N GLN A 113 19.88 1.50 17.26
CA GLN A 113 20.54 1.47 18.57
C GLN A 113 19.99 0.36 19.48
N THR A 114 18.67 0.13 19.45
CA THR A 114 18.01 -0.86 20.30
C THR A 114 17.62 -2.14 19.56
N GLY A 115 17.54 -2.08 18.23
CA GLY A 115 17.12 -3.20 17.40
C GLY A 115 15.61 -3.46 17.39
N HIS A 116 14.79 -2.58 17.99
CA HIS A 116 13.33 -2.72 18.10
C HIS A 116 12.58 -1.76 17.14
N PRO A 117 11.34 -2.10 16.73
CA PRO A 117 10.49 -1.18 15.96
C PRO A 117 10.14 0.09 16.74
N HIS A 118 9.86 1.16 15.99
CA HIS A 118 9.30 2.37 16.57
C HIS A 118 7.77 2.26 16.67
N PRO A 119 7.16 2.66 17.80
CA PRO A 119 5.71 2.74 17.92
C PRO A 119 5.10 3.66 16.84
N PRO A 120 3.90 3.38 16.32
CA PRO A 120 3.25 4.21 15.30
C PRO A 120 3.18 5.69 15.67
N GLN A 121 2.80 5.98 16.92
CA GLN A 121 2.71 7.35 17.42
C GLN A 121 4.06 8.09 17.41
N ARG A 122 5.18 7.40 17.68
CA ARG A 122 6.51 8.01 17.63
C ARG A 122 6.92 8.37 16.20
N VAL A 123 6.56 7.52 15.23
CA VAL A 123 6.78 7.76 13.81
C VAL A 123 5.94 8.95 13.35
N GLU A 124 4.67 9.02 13.76
CA GLU A 124 3.78 10.13 13.45
C GLU A 124 4.33 11.47 13.95
N THR A 125 4.73 11.55 15.22
CA THR A 125 5.38 12.76 15.76
C THR A 125 6.63 13.14 14.98
N ALA A 126 7.47 12.17 14.58
CA ALA A 126 8.67 12.46 13.79
C ALA A 126 8.34 13.00 12.38
N LEU A 127 7.26 12.53 11.74
CA LEU A 127 6.80 13.05 10.46
C LEU A 127 6.35 14.52 10.56
N GLU A 128 5.69 14.88 11.66
CA GLU A 128 5.23 16.24 11.93
C GLU A 128 6.38 17.18 12.25
N GLU A 129 7.31 16.76 13.11
CA GLU A 129 8.51 17.53 13.47
C GLU A 129 9.40 17.80 12.24
N ALA A 130 9.57 16.80 11.37
CA ALA A 130 10.32 16.95 10.12
C ALA A 130 9.53 17.68 9.01
N ARG A 131 8.26 18.02 9.24
CA ARG A 131 7.35 18.64 8.26
C ARG A 131 7.38 17.93 6.90
N VAL A 132 7.33 16.60 6.93
CA VAL A 132 7.45 15.77 5.72
C VAL A 132 6.27 16.03 4.78
N SER A 133 6.57 16.36 3.52
CA SER A 133 5.57 16.44 2.46
C SER A 133 5.24 15.03 1.97
N ILE A 134 3.97 14.63 2.15
CA ILE A 134 3.44 13.33 1.69
C ILE A 134 2.70 13.54 0.38
N ASP A 135 3.03 12.72 -0.63
CA ASP A 135 2.33 12.74 -1.91
C ASP A 135 1.20 11.70 -1.87
N MET A 136 -0.05 12.15 -1.95
CA MET A 136 -1.18 11.22 -1.89
C MET A 136 -1.25 10.30 -3.13
N TYR A 137 -0.73 10.72 -4.28
CA TYR A 137 -0.84 9.98 -5.54
C TYR A 137 0.24 8.91 -5.74
N LYS A 138 1.37 9.02 -5.02
CA LYS A 138 2.44 8.01 -5.12
C LYS A 138 2.14 6.82 -4.22
N ARG A 139 2.58 5.62 -4.59
CA ARG A 139 2.49 4.46 -3.69
C ARG A 139 3.34 4.70 -2.45
N THR A 140 2.99 4.02 -1.36
CA THR A 140 3.64 4.24 -0.07
C THR A 140 5.13 3.90 -0.18
N GLU A 141 5.44 2.73 -0.74
CA GLU A 141 6.78 2.19 -0.95
C GLU A 141 7.70 3.14 -1.74
N ASP A 142 7.15 3.81 -2.75
CA ASP A 142 7.91 4.68 -3.66
C ASP A 142 8.47 5.94 -2.96
N GLN A 143 7.82 6.38 -1.88
CA GLN A 143 8.19 7.58 -1.11
C GLN A 143 8.84 7.25 0.24
N ILE A 144 8.75 6.01 0.75
CA ILE A 144 9.34 5.61 2.03
C ILE A 144 10.82 6.00 2.13
N LYS A 145 11.63 5.75 1.10
CA LYS A 145 13.07 6.07 1.12
C LYS A 145 13.35 7.57 1.28
N HIS A 146 12.49 8.43 0.73
CA HIS A 146 12.62 9.87 0.92
C HIS A 146 12.17 10.27 2.34
N ILE A 147 11.02 9.77 2.76
CA ILE A 147 10.43 10.03 4.09
C ILE A 147 11.41 9.64 5.21
N ILE A 148 11.99 8.44 5.13
CA ILE A 148 12.96 7.95 6.12
C ILE A 148 14.19 8.85 6.20
N ARG A 149 14.71 9.34 5.06
CA ARG A 149 15.83 10.28 5.06
C ARG A 149 15.48 11.61 5.72
N SER A 150 14.24 12.08 5.57
CA SER A 150 13.77 13.33 6.18
C SER A 150 13.58 13.23 7.69
N ILE A 151 13.14 12.06 8.20
CA ILE A 151 12.95 11.85 9.65
C ILE A 151 14.23 11.37 10.37
N ALA A 152 15.20 10.81 9.65
CA ALA A 152 16.44 10.26 10.23
C ALA A 152 17.21 11.22 11.17
N PRO A 153 17.26 12.56 10.93
CA PRO A 153 17.91 13.49 11.86
C PRO A 153 17.23 13.59 13.23
N ILE A 154 15.95 13.25 13.33
CA ILE A 154 15.11 13.38 14.52
C ILE A 154 14.92 12.03 15.21
N LEU A 155 14.77 10.98 14.40
CA LEU A 155 14.50 9.62 14.83
C LEU A 155 15.51 8.67 14.19
N PRO A 156 16.43 8.05 14.96
CA PRO A 156 17.32 7.03 14.43
C PRO A 156 16.50 5.87 13.86
N ILE A 157 16.50 5.72 12.54
CA ILE A 157 15.63 4.76 11.85
C ILE A 157 16.33 4.12 10.67
N LYS A 158 16.09 2.82 10.48
CA LYS A 158 16.65 2.05 9.37
C LYS A 158 15.67 0.97 8.94
N LEU A 159 15.49 0.80 7.61
CA LEU A 159 14.80 -0.35 7.05
C LEU A 159 15.68 -1.58 7.15
N GLU A 160 15.13 -2.66 7.69
CA GLU A 160 15.86 -3.90 7.87
C GLU A 160 14.91 -5.10 7.76
N ASN A 161 15.37 -6.14 7.06
CA ASN A 161 14.77 -7.47 7.13
C ASN A 161 15.65 -8.35 8.01
N ARG A 162 15.02 -9.25 8.76
CA ARG A 162 15.68 -10.25 9.60
C ARG A 162 15.33 -11.65 9.15
N ARG A 163 16.32 -12.55 9.27
CA ARG A 163 16.15 -13.97 9.04
C ARG A 163 16.08 -14.68 10.37
N ILE A 164 15.04 -15.48 10.56
CA ILE A 164 14.78 -16.18 11.81
C ILE A 164 14.62 -17.65 11.49
N GLY A 165 15.48 -18.48 12.08
CA GLY A 165 15.33 -19.93 12.09
C GLY A 165 14.27 -20.32 13.12
N VAL A 166 13.31 -21.13 12.73
CA VAL A 166 12.20 -21.57 13.56
C VAL A 166 12.08 -23.09 13.44
N LYS A 167 11.88 -23.77 14.57
CA LYS A 167 11.58 -25.19 14.63
C LYS A 167 10.28 -25.39 15.41
N VAL A 168 9.32 -26.01 14.72
CA VAL A 168 7.95 -26.26 15.21
C VAL A 168 7.75 -27.77 15.35
N PRO A 169 7.29 -28.28 16.50
CA PRO A 169 6.94 -29.68 16.67
C PRO A 169 5.78 -30.11 15.76
N ALA A 170 5.75 -31.38 15.35
CA ALA A 170 4.78 -31.95 14.41
C ALA A 170 3.30 -31.61 14.76
N GLU A 171 2.96 -31.61 16.04
CA GLU A 171 1.61 -31.34 16.56
C GLU A 171 1.07 -29.95 16.16
N TYR A 172 1.95 -28.95 16.00
CA TYR A 172 1.56 -27.54 15.80
C TYR A 172 1.77 -27.04 14.38
N VAL A 173 2.28 -27.88 13.47
CA VAL A 173 2.69 -27.45 12.12
C VAL A 173 1.52 -26.89 11.32
N SER A 174 0.37 -27.59 11.30
CA SER A 174 -0.80 -27.16 10.52
C SER A 174 -1.32 -25.77 10.92
N LYS A 175 -1.27 -25.44 12.22
CA LYS A 175 -1.68 -24.11 12.74
C LYS A 175 -0.64 -23.04 12.45
N THR A 176 0.63 -23.41 12.52
CA THR A 176 1.75 -22.46 12.42
C THR A 176 2.03 -22.06 10.97
N MET A 177 1.90 -23.00 10.03
CA MET A 177 2.21 -22.78 8.63
C MET A 177 1.36 -21.67 7.97
N GLY A 178 0.09 -21.56 8.36
CA GLY A 178 -0.77 -20.47 7.88
C GLY A 178 -0.34 -19.10 8.42
N LEU A 179 0.01 -19.02 9.70
CA LEU A 179 0.43 -17.77 10.36
C LEU A 179 1.74 -17.23 9.79
N VAL A 180 2.75 -18.10 9.65
CA VAL A 180 4.09 -17.75 9.19
C VAL A 180 4.06 -17.12 7.79
N LYS A 181 3.23 -17.65 6.88
CA LYS A 181 3.07 -17.11 5.52
C LYS A 181 2.45 -15.71 5.47
N THR A 182 1.74 -15.29 6.51
CA THR A 182 1.18 -13.92 6.59
C THR A 182 2.19 -12.87 7.05
N LEU A 183 3.28 -13.30 7.69
CA LEU A 183 4.26 -12.42 8.32
C LEU A 183 5.51 -12.17 7.49
N GLY A 184 5.82 -13.07 6.56
CA GLY A 184 6.98 -12.93 5.69
C GLY A 184 7.17 -14.10 4.74
N THR A 185 8.39 -14.24 4.23
CA THR A 185 8.73 -15.20 3.17
C THR A 185 9.64 -16.30 3.70
N ILE A 186 9.27 -17.55 3.49
CA ILE A 186 10.09 -18.70 3.86
C ILE A 186 11.21 -18.85 2.82
N ILE A 187 12.46 -18.76 3.26
CA ILE A 187 13.66 -18.89 2.40
C ILE A 187 14.04 -20.36 2.24
N LYS A 188 13.94 -21.12 3.33
CA LYS A 188 14.34 -22.52 3.39
C LYS A 188 13.41 -23.26 4.35
N GLU A 189 13.03 -24.48 4.01
CA GLU A 189 12.30 -25.37 4.89
C GLU A 189 12.84 -26.79 4.79
N GLU A 190 12.82 -27.49 5.92
CA GLU A 190 13.27 -28.86 6.12
C GLU A 190 12.32 -29.56 7.10
N TRP A 191 12.11 -30.85 6.88
CA TRP A 191 11.32 -31.68 7.78
C TRP A 191 12.25 -32.59 8.58
N GLY A 192 12.14 -32.51 9.91
CA GLY A 192 12.85 -33.39 10.83
C GLY A 192 12.33 -34.82 10.74
N ARG A 193 13.18 -35.78 11.15
CA ARG A 193 12.81 -37.21 11.21
C ARG A 193 11.69 -37.49 12.23
N ASP A 194 11.52 -36.59 13.19
CA ASP A 194 10.46 -36.57 14.21
C ASP A 194 9.17 -35.88 13.72
N GLY A 195 9.11 -35.49 12.44
CA GLY A 195 8.00 -34.72 11.87
C GLY A 195 8.00 -33.24 12.27
N SER A 196 9.05 -32.75 12.94
CA SER A 196 9.21 -31.32 13.20
C SER A 196 9.40 -30.56 11.89
N TRP A 197 8.87 -29.34 11.84
CA TRP A 197 9.04 -28.44 10.71
C TRP A 197 10.06 -27.37 11.06
N ILE A 198 11.17 -27.36 10.35
CA ILE A 198 12.29 -26.43 10.54
C ILE A 198 12.33 -25.52 9.33
N PHE A 199 12.30 -24.20 9.53
CA PHE A 199 12.34 -23.26 8.42
C PHE A 199 13.08 -21.98 8.79
N ILE A 200 13.55 -21.28 7.77
CA ILE A 200 14.11 -19.94 7.87
C ILE A 200 13.11 -18.99 7.21
N ILE A 201 12.57 -18.06 7.99
CA ILE A 201 11.70 -17.00 7.49
C ILE A 201 12.44 -15.67 7.43
N GLU A 202 12.29 -14.93 6.33
CA GLU A 202 12.64 -13.53 6.22
C GLU A 202 11.41 -12.66 6.52
N ILE A 203 11.52 -11.82 7.53
CA ILE A 203 10.49 -10.86 7.92
C ILE A 203 11.05 -9.43 7.95
N PRO A 204 10.20 -8.42 7.77
CA PRO A 204 10.52 -7.06 8.19
C PRO A 204 10.88 -7.03 9.68
N ALA A 205 11.97 -6.35 10.05
CA ALA A 205 12.51 -6.40 11.40
C ALA A 205 11.53 -5.89 12.48
N GLY A 206 10.60 -5.01 12.12
CA GLY A 206 9.57 -4.53 13.03
C GLY A 206 8.46 -5.54 13.35
N LEU A 207 8.35 -6.65 12.61
CA LEU A 207 7.39 -7.73 12.89
C LEU A 207 7.95 -8.82 13.79
N GLN A 208 9.19 -8.69 14.27
CA GLN A 208 9.84 -9.72 15.07
C GLN A 208 9.03 -10.11 16.31
N ASP A 209 8.59 -9.13 17.08
CA ASP A 209 7.86 -9.39 18.33
C ASP A 209 6.47 -9.99 18.06
N ASP A 210 5.82 -9.59 16.95
CA ASP A 210 4.55 -10.18 16.50
C ASP A 210 4.72 -11.64 16.05
N LEU A 211 5.82 -11.96 15.35
CA LEU A 211 6.17 -13.33 14.99
C LEU A 211 6.33 -14.19 16.24
N PHE A 212 7.14 -13.76 17.22
CA PHE A 212 7.36 -14.52 18.45
C PHE A 212 6.07 -14.70 19.24
N SER A 213 5.26 -13.66 19.38
CA SER A 213 3.96 -13.74 20.07
C SER A 213 3.02 -14.75 19.39
N LYS A 214 2.87 -14.69 18.06
CA LYS A 214 2.01 -15.60 17.30
C LYS A 214 2.50 -17.05 17.33
N LEU A 215 3.81 -17.26 17.19
CA LEU A 215 4.40 -18.60 17.28
C LEU A 215 4.18 -19.18 18.68
N ASN A 216 4.49 -18.44 19.74
CA ASN A 216 4.27 -18.89 21.12
C ASN A 216 2.80 -19.17 21.42
N GLY A 217 1.88 -18.33 20.95
CA GLY A 217 0.44 -18.56 21.09
C GLY A 217 -0.04 -19.82 20.37
N ALA A 218 0.48 -20.09 19.16
CA ALA A 218 0.09 -21.24 18.36
C ALA A 218 0.67 -22.57 18.89
N THR A 219 1.88 -22.54 19.46
CA THR A 219 2.61 -23.73 19.94
C THR A 219 2.54 -23.92 21.46
N LYS A 220 1.85 -23.03 22.18
CA LYS A 220 1.85 -22.96 23.65
C LYS A 220 3.27 -22.84 24.24
N GLY A 221 4.15 -22.14 23.53
CA GLY A 221 5.57 -21.98 23.88
C GLY A 221 6.48 -23.12 23.42
N ASN A 222 5.96 -24.17 22.79
CA ASN A 222 6.76 -25.26 22.23
C ASN A 222 7.30 -24.89 20.84
N VAL A 223 8.11 -23.83 20.76
CA VAL A 223 8.78 -23.41 19.53
C VAL A 223 10.21 -23.01 19.85
N GLU A 224 11.16 -23.49 19.05
CA GLU A 224 12.54 -23.03 19.12
C GLU A 224 12.74 -21.96 18.04
N THR A 225 13.24 -20.79 18.43
CA THR A 225 13.55 -19.71 17.49
C THR A 225 15.00 -19.26 17.66
N LYS A 226 15.66 -18.93 16.55
CA LYS A 226 17.02 -18.40 16.52
C LYS A 226 17.11 -17.28 15.50
N ILE A 227 17.44 -16.08 15.96
CA ILE A 227 17.76 -14.96 15.07
C ILE A 227 19.06 -15.32 14.35
N MET A 228 19.04 -15.30 13.02
CA MET A 228 20.23 -15.52 12.21
C MET A 228 20.91 -14.17 12.00
N GLU A 229 22.18 -14.08 12.39
CA GLU A 229 23.02 -12.95 11.99
C GLU A 229 23.19 -12.94 10.48
N LYS A 230 23.45 -11.74 9.94
CA LYS A 230 23.64 -11.52 8.50
C LYS A 230 24.85 -12.28 7.96
#